data_AF-A0A956GFX4-F1
#
_entry.id   AF-A0A956GFX4-F1
#
_cell.length_a   1.000
_cell.length_b   1.000
_cell.length_c   1.000
_cell.angle_alpha   90.00
_cell.angle_beta   90.00
_cell.angle_gamma   90.00
#
_symmetry.space_group_name_H-M   'P 1'
#
loop_
_entity.id
_entity.type
_entity.pdbx_description
1 polymer ?
#
loop_
_entity_poly.entity_id
_entity_poly.type
_entity_poly.pdbx_seq_one_letter_code
_entity_poly.pdbx_strand_id
1 'polypeptide(L)'
;MAIRRHRLLDLLLLLAAALWLLAGLAHADGRRGRARRRPVTVIYHGAGCTDGYTSRYVAERFFRSSASGRRAQARGDVRYIASTYGDAPPKNLSGHDVYVVDFSFPRDQLLSLSKIAHSLTVLDHHKSAKERLEGLPFCTFDMKKAGARLTWERFFGNKPAPGLVAYAEDYDLWRFALPSSKEINAAIASYPKSFENFRHLDRRLRRAPQHAPSKSLVQEGAAILAERKKLVAAAVSGAVEVELAGHRVLAANVNGKEISNDTAHALAKGRAFSVMWLQEPDGRIKLSLRSEKDGGADVSAIAKAFPGGGGHPNAAGFTTDGLPFAVLSGGKAPTAPSKAAIARIRRPPALSRKLAKHARAAIKRERARLVEQVARGAYARVEGNKRGLVVNASAMTDAVARRLARSEGVDFALVWTALPGGQFLYTRCENGRVSAEIKGQPPAGPAPQK
;
A
#
# COMPACT_ATOMS: atom_id res chain seq x y z
N MET A 1 -27.34 -29.39 -85.20
CA MET A 1 -27.58 -29.58 -83.74
C MET A 1 -26.31 -29.48 -82.86
N ALA A 2 -25.09 -29.59 -83.40
CA ALA A 2 -23.85 -29.59 -82.62
C ALA A 2 -23.33 -28.19 -82.18
N ILE A 3 -23.58 -27.13 -82.96
CA ILE A 3 -23.01 -25.78 -82.72
C ILE A 3 -23.63 -25.07 -81.49
N ARG A 4 -24.87 -25.41 -81.09
CA ARG A 4 -25.52 -24.83 -79.89
C ARG A 4 -25.06 -25.46 -78.57
N ARG A 5 -24.46 -26.66 -78.59
CA ARG A 5 -23.98 -27.34 -77.36
C ARG A 5 -22.65 -26.78 -76.87
N HIS A 6 -21.74 -26.37 -77.78
CA HIS A 6 -20.46 -25.79 -77.40
C HIS A 6 -20.60 -24.44 -76.68
N ARG A 7 -21.45 -23.54 -77.19
CA ARG A 7 -21.68 -22.24 -76.55
C ARG A 7 -22.31 -22.34 -75.16
N LEU A 8 -23.08 -23.40 -74.89
CA LEU A 8 -23.66 -23.65 -73.58
C LEU A 8 -22.60 -24.15 -72.58
N LEU A 9 -21.67 -25.01 -73.04
CA LEU A 9 -20.56 -25.48 -72.23
C LEU A 9 -19.59 -24.34 -71.87
N ASP A 10 -19.29 -23.47 -72.83
CA ASP A 10 -18.40 -22.32 -72.62
C ASP A 10 -19.02 -21.32 -71.62
N LEU A 11 -20.34 -21.10 -71.71
CA LEU A 11 -21.07 -20.25 -70.76
C LEU A 11 -21.10 -20.86 -69.36
N LEU A 12 -21.26 -22.18 -69.24
CA LEU A 12 -21.21 -22.90 -67.96
C LEU A 12 -19.81 -22.89 -67.34
N LEU A 13 -18.75 -22.99 -68.14
CA LEU A 13 -17.36 -22.89 -67.69
C LEU A 13 -17.02 -21.47 -67.20
N LEU A 14 -17.50 -20.44 -67.90
CA LEU A 14 -17.35 -19.04 -67.47
C LEU A 14 -18.11 -18.74 -66.18
N LEU A 15 -19.33 -19.27 -66.03
CA LEU A 15 -20.12 -19.17 -64.80
C LEU A 15 -19.45 -19.91 -63.64
N ALA A 16 -18.89 -21.10 -63.88
CA ALA A 16 -18.15 -21.85 -62.88
C ALA A 16 -16.86 -21.12 -62.45
N ALA A 17 -16.13 -20.51 -63.39
CA ALA A 17 -14.95 -19.71 -63.10
C ALA A 17 -15.28 -18.42 -62.32
N ALA A 18 -16.39 -17.75 -62.66
CA ALA A 18 -16.88 -16.58 -61.93
C ALA A 18 -17.35 -16.93 -60.51
N LEU A 19 -18.04 -18.08 -60.35
CA LEU A 19 -18.41 -18.61 -59.03
C LEU A 19 -17.18 -19.03 -58.22
N TRP A 20 -16.12 -19.55 -58.86
CA TRP A 20 -14.85 -19.87 -58.20
C TRP A 20 -14.08 -18.61 -57.77
N LEU A 21 -14.10 -17.55 -58.57
CA LEU A 21 -13.53 -16.24 -58.23
C LEU A 21 -14.31 -15.57 -57.09
N LEU A 22 -15.64 -15.64 -57.10
CA LEU A 22 -16.49 -15.14 -56.02
C LEU A 22 -16.34 -15.97 -54.74
N ALA A 23 -16.21 -17.30 -54.85
CA ALA A 23 -15.91 -18.19 -53.73
C ALA A 23 -14.48 -17.96 -53.19
N GLY A 24 -13.52 -17.66 -54.07
CA GLY A 24 -12.15 -17.28 -53.72
C GLY A 24 -12.05 -15.93 -53.02
N LEU A 25 -12.84 -14.93 -53.43
CA LEU A 25 -12.99 -13.65 -52.75
C LEU A 25 -13.73 -13.78 -51.41
N ALA A 26 -14.73 -14.66 -51.31
CA ALA A 26 -15.39 -15.00 -50.04
C ALA A 26 -14.47 -15.82 -49.10
N HIS A 27 -13.58 -16.68 -49.63
CA HIS A 27 -12.54 -17.37 -48.86
C HIS A 27 -11.39 -16.45 -48.44
N ALA A 28 -11.07 -15.43 -49.24
CA ALA A 28 -10.11 -14.39 -48.90
C ALA A 28 -10.64 -13.44 -47.81
N ASP A 29 -11.95 -13.17 -47.78
CA ASP A 29 -12.56 -12.35 -46.72
C ASP A 29 -12.84 -13.16 -45.43
N GLY A 30 -12.99 -14.49 -45.53
CA GLY A 30 -13.09 -15.41 -44.41
C GLY A 30 -11.78 -15.70 -43.66
N ARG A 31 -10.63 -15.30 -44.22
CA ARG A 31 -9.30 -15.35 -43.57
C ARG A 31 -8.73 -13.97 -43.27
N ARG A 32 -9.55 -12.99 -42.89
CA ARG A 32 -9.06 -11.96 -41.96
C ARG A 32 -8.70 -12.65 -40.67
N GLY A 33 -7.44 -13.07 -40.54
CA GLY A 33 -6.91 -13.65 -39.32
C GLY A 33 -7.40 -12.80 -38.15
N ARG A 34 -8.15 -13.39 -37.22
CA ARG A 34 -8.51 -12.74 -35.96
C ARG A 34 -7.23 -12.09 -35.45
N ALA A 35 -7.15 -10.76 -35.51
CA ALA A 35 -5.98 -10.04 -35.01
C ALA A 35 -5.71 -10.60 -33.62
N ARG A 36 -4.55 -11.25 -33.43
CA ARG A 36 -4.24 -11.93 -32.17
C ARG A 36 -4.45 -10.92 -31.06
N ARG A 37 -5.39 -11.23 -30.17
CA ARG A 37 -5.73 -10.36 -29.05
C ARG A 37 -4.46 -10.16 -28.22
N ARG A 38 -3.94 -8.93 -28.17
CA ARG A 38 -2.67 -8.64 -27.50
C ARG A 38 -2.89 -8.58 -25.99
N PRO A 39 -2.26 -9.42 -25.17
CA PRO A 39 -2.50 -9.42 -23.73
C PRO A 39 -2.04 -8.09 -23.10
N VAL A 40 -2.71 -7.70 -22.01
CA VAL A 40 -2.38 -6.48 -21.26
C VAL A 40 -1.89 -6.85 -19.88
N THR A 41 -0.82 -6.19 -19.42
CA THR A 41 -0.38 -6.28 -18.03
C THR A 41 -0.33 -4.89 -17.41
N VAL A 42 -1.04 -4.70 -16.31
CA VAL A 42 -0.97 -3.51 -15.45
C VAL A 42 -0.20 -3.88 -14.20
N ILE A 43 1.01 -3.34 -14.07
CA ILE A 43 1.87 -3.45 -12.90
C ILE A 43 1.68 -2.19 -12.07
N TYR A 44 1.35 -2.32 -10.79
CA TYR A 44 1.01 -1.20 -9.93
C TYR A 44 1.71 -1.28 -8.58
N HIS A 45 1.86 -0.14 -7.90
CA HIS A 45 2.49 -0.12 -6.60
C HIS A 45 1.68 -0.91 -5.54
N GLY A 46 2.26 -2.01 -5.07
CA GLY A 46 1.59 -3.11 -4.36
C GLY A 46 1.73 -3.12 -2.83
N ALA A 47 2.43 -2.16 -2.22
CA ALA A 47 2.72 -2.14 -0.78
C ALA A 47 1.54 -1.69 0.12
N GLY A 48 0.30 -2.01 -0.29
CA GLY A 48 -0.91 -1.44 0.32
C GLY A 48 -1.12 0.05 0.03
N CYS A 49 -0.38 0.61 -0.94
CA CYS A 49 -0.49 1.99 -1.38
C CYS A 49 -1.92 2.29 -1.85
N THR A 50 -2.49 3.39 -1.36
CA THR A 50 -3.84 3.79 -1.76
C THR A 50 -3.82 4.41 -3.16
N ASP A 51 -2.81 5.21 -3.50
CA ASP A 51 -2.68 5.77 -4.84
C ASP A 51 -2.43 4.69 -5.90
N GLY A 52 -1.51 3.77 -5.65
CA GLY A 52 -1.20 2.65 -6.55
C GLY A 52 -2.37 1.71 -6.78
N TYR A 53 -3.13 1.39 -5.74
CA TYR A 53 -4.35 0.62 -5.95
C TYR A 53 -5.45 1.42 -6.66
N THR A 54 -5.52 2.73 -6.44
CA THR A 54 -6.46 3.62 -7.16
C THR A 54 -6.09 3.67 -8.65
N SER A 55 -4.81 3.78 -8.99
CA SER A 55 -4.29 3.67 -10.36
C SER A 55 -4.70 2.36 -11.01
N ARG A 56 -4.48 1.23 -10.33
CA ARG A 56 -4.93 -0.09 -10.81
C ARG A 56 -6.44 -0.17 -10.98
N TYR A 57 -7.23 0.39 -10.06
CA TYR A 57 -8.68 0.45 -10.16
C TYR A 57 -9.15 1.26 -11.38
N VAL A 58 -8.51 2.41 -11.66
CA VAL A 58 -8.77 3.25 -12.84
C VAL A 58 -8.49 2.48 -14.13
N ALA A 59 -7.34 1.81 -14.22
CA ALA A 59 -7.00 0.97 -15.36
C ALA A 59 -8.04 -0.15 -15.56
N GLU A 60 -8.40 -0.87 -14.49
CA GLU A 60 -9.41 -1.93 -14.59
C GLU A 60 -10.79 -1.40 -15.00
N ARG A 61 -11.20 -0.25 -14.47
CA ARG A 61 -12.45 0.39 -14.88
C ARG A 61 -12.45 0.72 -16.37
N PHE A 62 -11.33 1.18 -16.91
CA PHE A 62 -11.20 1.44 -18.35
C PHE A 62 -11.39 0.15 -19.15
N PHE A 63 -10.60 -0.89 -18.88
CA PHE A 63 -10.63 -2.15 -19.63
C PHE A 63 -11.94 -2.94 -19.45
N ARG A 64 -12.68 -2.74 -18.35
CA ARG A 64 -14.01 -3.32 -18.15
C ARG A 64 -15.15 -2.51 -18.80
N SER A 65 -14.93 -1.27 -19.20
CA SER A 65 -16.01 -0.40 -19.67
C SER A 65 -16.50 -0.76 -21.07
N SER A 66 -17.82 -0.69 -21.32
CA SER A 66 -18.38 -0.91 -22.66
C SER A 66 -17.89 0.13 -23.69
N ALA A 67 -17.50 1.32 -23.25
CA ALA A 67 -16.87 2.35 -24.08
C ALA A 67 -15.50 1.92 -24.61
N SER A 68 -14.79 1.06 -23.88
CA SER A 68 -13.59 0.40 -24.38
C SER A 68 -13.90 -0.83 -25.23
N GLY A 69 -15.17 -1.27 -25.34
CA GLY A 69 -15.59 -2.59 -25.81
C GLY A 69 -14.87 -3.11 -27.04
N ARG A 70 -14.72 -2.32 -28.12
CA ARG A 70 -13.96 -2.75 -29.31
C ARG A 70 -12.44 -2.78 -29.09
N ARG A 71 -11.89 -1.83 -28.31
CA ARG A 71 -10.44 -1.72 -27.98
C ARG A 71 -9.99 -2.72 -26.91
N ALA A 72 -10.82 -3.02 -25.90
CA ALA A 72 -10.54 -3.98 -24.85
C ALA A 72 -10.74 -5.41 -25.33
N GLN A 73 -11.77 -5.68 -26.16
CA GLN A 73 -11.97 -6.99 -26.77
C GLN A 73 -10.87 -7.35 -27.78
N ALA A 74 -10.17 -6.37 -28.34
CA ALA A 74 -8.95 -6.56 -29.15
C ALA A 74 -7.67 -6.79 -28.30
N ARG A 75 -7.70 -6.55 -26.99
CA ARG A 75 -6.54 -6.55 -26.08
C ARG A 75 -6.49 -7.75 -25.10
N GLY A 76 -7.17 -8.83 -25.43
CA GLY A 76 -7.03 -10.12 -24.71
C GLY A 76 -7.36 -10.04 -23.22
N ASP A 77 -6.82 -10.98 -22.44
CA ASP A 77 -6.95 -10.97 -20.99
C ASP A 77 -6.05 -9.89 -20.36
N VAL A 78 -6.59 -9.21 -19.34
CA VAL A 78 -5.87 -8.17 -18.59
C VAL A 78 -5.37 -8.72 -17.27
N ARG A 79 -4.05 -8.71 -17.07
CA ARG A 79 -3.39 -9.12 -15.82
C ARG A 79 -3.08 -7.89 -14.96
N TYR A 80 -3.31 -7.98 -13.65
CA TYR A 80 -2.95 -6.94 -12.68
C TYR A 80 -1.93 -7.52 -11.70
N ILE A 81 -0.73 -6.94 -11.65
CA ILE A 81 0.37 -7.45 -10.82
C ILE A 81 0.81 -6.36 -9.85
N ALA A 82 0.73 -6.66 -8.55
CA ALA A 82 1.24 -5.75 -7.52
C ALA A 82 2.77 -5.88 -7.45
N SER A 83 3.48 -4.76 -7.33
CA SER A 83 4.95 -4.74 -7.22
C SER A 83 5.43 -3.59 -6.33
N THR A 84 6.61 -3.73 -5.73
CA THR A 84 7.24 -2.72 -4.87
C THR A 84 8.67 -2.42 -5.34
N TYR A 85 9.25 -1.34 -4.83
CA TYR A 85 10.66 -1.03 -5.03
C TYR A 85 11.54 -2.20 -4.56
N GLY A 86 12.48 -2.60 -5.41
CA GLY A 86 13.35 -3.77 -5.18
C GLY A 86 12.93 -5.02 -5.94
N ASP A 87 11.65 -5.13 -6.35
CA ASP A 87 11.20 -6.24 -7.19
C ASP A 87 11.80 -6.12 -8.60
N ALA A 88 12.12 -7.27 -9.20
CA ALA A 88 12.37 -7.36 -10.63
C ALA A 88 11.04 -7.27 -11.42
N PRO A 89 11.06 -6.80 -12.69
CA PRO A 89 9.89 -6.85 -13.54
C PRO A 89 9.34 -8.29 -13.65
N PRO A 90 8.00 -8.48 -13.66
CA PRO A 90 7.41 -9.81 -13.83
C PRO A 90 7.90 -10.52 -15.08
N LYS A 91 8.05 -11.85 -15.01
CA LYS A 91 8.38 -12.68 -16.17
C LYS A 91 7.19 -12.75 -17.15
N ASN A 92 7.46 -13.16 -18.40
CA ASN A 92 6.46 -13.41 -19.44
C ASN A 92 5.66 -12.16 -19.84
N LEU A 93 6.37 -11.10 -20.23
CA LEU A 93 5.78 -9.85 -20.73
C LEU A 93 6.02 -9.64 -22.24
N SER A 94 6.63 -10.61 -22.92
CA SER A 94 6.91 -10.52 -24.36
C SER A 94 5.62 -10.38 -25.16
N GLY A 95 5.53 -9.32 -25.98
CA GLY A 95 4.34 -9.02 -26.78
C GLY A 95 3.13 -8.47 -26.02
N HIS A 96 3.26 -8.18 -24.71
CA HIS A 96 2.19 -7.54 -23.93
C HIS A 96 2.15 -6.02 -24.15
N ASP A 97 0.97 -5.42 -24.00
CA ASP A 97 0.85 -4.00 -23.67
C ASP A 97 1.03 -3.84 -22.15
N VAL A 98 2.16 -3.26 -21.74
CA VAL A 98 2.56 -3.15 -20.33
C VAL A 98 2.37 -1.73 -19.83
N TYR A 99 1.63 -1.59 -18.74
CA TYR A 99 1.46 -0.35 -18.00
C TYR A 99 2.10 -0.50 -16.62
N VAL A 100 3.01 0.40 -16.26
CA VAL A 100 3.56 0.52 -14.90
C VAL A 100 3.01 1.80 -14.30
N VAL A 101 2.28 1.71 -13.19
CA VAL A 101 1.54 2.86 -12.62
C VAL A 101 1.84 3.06 -11.14
N ASP A 102 2.02 4.33 -10.74
CA ASP A 102 2.34 4.77 -9.38
C ASP A 102 3.71 4.28 -8.82
N PHE A 103 4.60 3.83 -9.70
CA PHE A 103 6.00 3.56 -9.39
C PHE A 103 6.79 3.29 -10.68
N SER A 104 8.09 3.06 -10.56
CA SER A 104 8.94 2.68 -11.70
C SER A 104 10.08 1.73 -11.31
N PHE A 105 10.41 0.80 -12.22
CA PHE A 105 11.55 -0.13 -12.13
C PHE A 105 12.86 0.50 -12.61
N PRO A 106 14.06 -0.01 -12.20
CA PRO A 106 15.36 0.06 -12.89
C PRO A 106 15.44 0.80 -14.24
N ARG A 107 16.27 1.82 -14.51
CA ARG A 107 16.25 2.46 -15.86
C ARG A 107 16.64 1.43 -16.93
N ASP A 108 17.69 0.68 -16.64
CA ASP A 108 18.13 -0.54 -17.33
C ASP A 108 17.00 -1.58 -17.48
N GLN A 109 16.23 -1.82 -16.41
CA GLN A 109 15.10 -2.75 -16.44
C GLN A 109 13.95 -2.25 -17.33
N LEU A 110 13.64 -0.96 -17.31
CA LEU A 110 12.62 -0.35 -18.18
C LEU A 110 13.04 -0.40 -19.65
N LEU A 111 14.31 -0.10 -19.94
CA LEU A 111 14.86 -0.23 -21.28
C LEU A 111 14.79 -1.68 -21.77
N SER A 112 15.13 -2.65 -20.92
CA SER A 112 15.02 -4.08 -21.24
C SER A 112 13.58 -4.51 -21.48
N LEU A 113 12.66 -4.03 -20.64
CA LEU A 113 11.23 -4.29 -20.77
C LEU A 113 10.66 -3.70 -22.06
N SER A 114 11.10 -2.50 -22.46
CA SER A 114 10.65 -1.83 -23.69
C SER A 114 11.03 -2.58 -24.96
N LYS A 115 12.08 -3.41 -24.93
CA LYS A 115 12.51 -4.24 -26.07
C LYS A 115 11.66 -5.49 -26.26
N ILE A 116 11.06 -6.01 -25.19
CA ILE A 116 10.29 -7.28 -25.23
C ILE A 116 8.78 -7.03 -25.23
N ALA A 117 8.31 -5.97 -24.57
CA ALA A 117 6.90 -5.63 -24.57
C ALA A 117 6.46 -5.12 -25.95
N HIS A 118 5.20 -5.37 -26.32
CA HIS A 118 4.65 -4.75 -27.53
C HIS A 118 4.51 -3.23 -27.36
N SER A 119 4.09 -2.78 -26.17
CA SER A 119 4.16 -1.38 -25.77
C SER A 119 4.45 -1.26 -24.28
N LEU A 120 5.14 -0.19 -23.89
CA LEU A 120 5.38 0.16 -22.49
C LEU A 120 4.79 1.54 -22.23
N THR A 121 4.17 1.72 -21.07
CA THR A 121 3.76 3.03 -20.54
C THR A 121 4.08 3.05 -19.06
N VAL A 122 4.86 4.02 -18.60
CA VAL A 122 5.22 4.21 -17.20
C VAL A 122 4.65 5.54 -16.72
N LEU A 123 3.86 5.53 -15.66
CA LEU A 123 3.23 6.70 -15.07
C LEU A 123 3.69 6.82 -13.62
N ASP A 124 4.48 7.84 -13.31
CA ASP A 124 5.09 8.01 -11.99
C ASP A 124 5.19 9.50 -11.60
N HIS A 125 5.32 9.76 -10.32
CA HIS A 125 5.41 11.10 -9.72
C HIS A 125 6.41 11.18 -8.56
N HIS A 126 7.02 10.06 -8.17
CA HIS A 126 7.98 10.00 -7.08
C HIS A 126 9.26 10.78 -7.41
N LYS A 127 9.77 11.62 -6.51
CA LYS A 127 10.99 12.42 -6.76
C LYS A 127 12.19 11.57 -7.19
N SER A 128 12.38 10.40 -6.57
CA SER A 128 13.42 9.43 -6.93
C SER A 128 13.30 8.90 -8.36
N ALA A 129 12.12 9.05 -8.99
CA ALA A 129 11.85 8.63 -10.35
C ALA A 129 12.16 9.67 -11.42
N LYS A 130 12.49 10.91 -11.06
CA LYS A 130 12.68 11.97 -12.05
C LYS A 130 13.82 11.65 -13.04
N GLU A 131 15.03 11.48 -12.53
CA GLU A 131 16.25 11.31 -13.35
C GLU A 131 16.20 9.99 -14.15
N ARG A 132 15.73 8.91 -13.52
CA ARG A 132 15.69 7.59 -14.16
C ARG A 132 14.70 7.51 -15.33
N LEU A 133 13.62 8.31 -15.31
CA LEU A 133 12.59 8.33 -16.35
C LEU A 133 12.84 9.39 -17.43
N GLU A 134 13.77 10.31 -17.21
CA GLU A 134 14.06 11.40 -18.13
C GLU A 134 14.47 10.91 -19.52
N GLY A 135 13.90 11.53 -20.56
CA GLY A 135 14.15 11.21 -21.96
C GLY A 135 13.56 9.87 -22.45
N LEU A 136 12.86 9.09 -21.61
CA LEU A 136 12.24 7.84 -22.06
C LEU A 136 10.86 8.12 -22.70
N PRO A 137 10.65 7.76 -23.98
CA PRO A 137 9.44 8.14 -24.73
C PRO A 137 8.17 7.44 -24.24
N PHE A 138 8.32 6.37 -23.46
CA PHE A 138 7.23 5.60 -22.87
C PHE A 138 6.91 6.02 -21.42
N CYS A 139 7.52 7.10 -20.92
CA CYS A 139 7.34 7.57 -19.56
C CYS A 139 6.56 8.89 -19.51
N THR A 140 5.68 9.02 -18.51
CA THR A 140 5.06 10.28 -18.12
C THR A 140 5.37 10.52 -16.66
N PHE A 141 6.03 11.63 -16.38
CA PHE A 141 6.45 12.02 -15.04
C PHE A 141 5.92 13.41 -14.69
N ASP A 142 5.20 13.53 -13.57
CA ASP A 142 4.70 14.83 -13.09
C ASP A 142 4.53 14.84 -11.57
N MET A 143 5.41 15.54 -10.85
CA MET A 143 5.33 15.69 -9.39
C MET A 143 4.11 16.49 -8.90
N LYS A 144 3.37 17.15 -9.78
CA LYS A 144 2.15 17.89 -9.43
C LYS A 144 0.90 17.02 -9.50
N LYS A 145 1.02 15.76 -9.92
CA LYS A 145 -0.09 14.82 -10.06
C LYS A 145 0.25 13.50 -9.38
N ALA A 146 -0.71 12.91 -8.68
CA ALA A 146 -0.51 11.57 -8.14
C ALA A 146 -0.58 10.51 -9.26
N GLY A 147 -0.06 9.30 -9.01
CA GLY A 147 -0.13 8.19 -9.95
C GLY A 147 -1.57 7.88 -10.41
N ALA A 148 -2.56 7.97 -9.52
CA ALA A 148 -3.96 7.76 -9.87
C ALA A 148 -4.50 8.82 -10.85
N ARG A 149 -4.04 10.07 -10.71
CA ARG A 149 -4.39 11.17 -11.62
C ARG A 149 -3.77 10.95 -13.00
N LEU A 150 -2.48 10.63 -13.05
CA LEU A 150 -1.78 10.31 -14.30
C LEU A 150 -2.44 9.12 -15.02
N THR A 151 -2.81 8.09 -14.27
CA THR A 151 -3.51 6.91 -14.80
C THR A 151 -4.89 7.27 -15.35
N TRP A 152 -5.62 8.15 -14.67
CA TRP A 152 -6.90 8.65 -15.15
C TRP A 152 -6.75 9.40 -16.47
N GLU A 153 -5.82 10.35 -16.56
CA GLU A 153 -5.58 11.13 -17.78
C GLU A 153 -5.14 10.22 -18.94
N ARG A 154 -4.34 9.19 -18.68
CA ARG A 154 -3.91 8.22 -19.70
C ARG A 154 -5.06 7.45 -20.35
N PHE A 155 -6.05 7.04 -19.56
CA PHE A 155 -7.14 6.16 -20.01
C PHE A 155 -8.43 6.91 -20.36
N PHE A 156 -8.68 8.06 -19.73
CA PHE A 156 -9.92 8.83 -19.90
C PHE A 156 -9.70 10.24 -20.46
N GLY A 157 -8.45 10.63 -20.76
CA GLY A 157 -8.10 11.93 -21.32
C GLY A 157 -8.42 13.08 -20.36
N ASN A 158 -8.85 14.21 -20.90
CA ASN A 158 -9.14 15.43 -20.14
C ASN A 158 -10.48 15.40 -19.38
N LYS A 159 -11.13 14.24 -19.26
CA LYS A 159 -12.38 14.13 -18.49
C LYS A 159 -12.12 14.48 -17.01
N PRO A 160 -13.07 15.13 -16.32
CA PRO A 160 -12.93 15.39 -14.89
C PRO A 160 -12.65 14.10 -14.11
N ALA A 161 -11.64 14.12 -13.24
CA ALA A 161 -11.36 12.98 -12.38
C ALA A 161 -12.52 12.74 -11.40
N PRO A 162 -12.91 11.48 -11.16
CA PRO A 162 -13.92 11.16 -10.16
C PRO A 162 -13.38 11.43 -8.76
N GLY A 163 -14.26 11.66 -7.79
CA GLY A 163 -13.87 11.99 -6.42
C GLY A 163 -12.89 11.01 -5.78
N LEU A 164 -12.96 9.71 -6.10
CA LEU A 164 -11.98 8.74 -5.59
C LEU A 164 -10.54 9.07 -6.02
N VAL A 165 -10.33 9.48 -7.27
CA VAL A 165 -9.02 9.88 -7.80
C VAL A 165 -8.60 11.23 -7.21
N ALA A 166 -9.55 12.18 -7.11
CA ALA A 166 -9.26 13.51 -6.56
C ALA A 166 -8.85 13.45 -5.08
N TYR A 167 -9.52 12.65 -4.25
CA TYR A 167 -9.16 12.47 -2.84
C TYR A 167 -7.86 11.70 -2.66
N ALA A 168 -7.57 10.71 -3.52
CA ALA A 168 -6.28 10.03 -3.52
C ALA A 168 -5.14 11.02 -3.82
N GLU A 169 -5.28 11.83 -4.87
CA GLU A 169 -4.29 12.85 -5.24
C GLU A 169 -4.10 13.92 -4.15
N ASP A 170 -5.19 14.42 -3.59
CA ASP A 170 -5.14 15.46 -2.54
C ASP A 170 -4.38 14.99 -1.29
N TYR A 171 -4.45 13.70 -0.97
CA TYR A 171 -3.76 13.12 0.17
C TYR A 171 -2.33 12.73 -0.15
N ASP A 172 -2.12 12.11 -1.30
CA ASP A 172 -0.81 11.63 -1.74
C ASP A 172 0.19 12.79 -1.95
N LEU A 173 -0.30 13.92 -2.48
CA LEU A 173 0.48 15.16 -2.59
C LEU A 173 0.45 16.03 -1.32
N TRP A 174 -0.12 15.51 -0.23
CA TRP A 174 -0.18 16.17 1.09
C TRP A 174 -0.82 17.56 1.09
N ARG A 175 -1.81 17.79 0.22
CA ARG A 175 -2.48 19.09 0.04
C ARG A 175 -3.58 19.32 1.07
N PHE A 176 -4.40 18.30 1.33
CA PHE A 176 -5.58 18.38 2.20
C PHE A 176 -6.54 19.52 1.88
N ALA A 177 -6.63 19.92 0.61
CA ALA A 177 -7.47 21.03 0.17
C ALA A 177 -8.94 20.63 0.06
N LEU A 178 -9.23 19.33 -0.11
CA LEU A 178 -10.61 18.86 -0.25
C LEU A 178 -11.35 18.76 1.10
N PRO A 179 -12.69 18.99 1.12
CA PRO A 179 -13.48 18.88 2.34
C PRO A 179 -13.33 17.50 2.99
N SER A 180 -13.02 17.49 4.29
CA SER A 180 -12.81 16.27 5.08
C SER A 180 -11.79 15.30 4.47
N SER A 181 -10.75 15.82 3.81
CA SER A 181 -9.76 15.01 3.09
C SER A 181 -9.11 13.93 3.95
N LYS A 182 -8.73 14.26 5.19
CA LYS A 182 -8.11 13.31 6.13
C LYS A 182 -9.07 12.19 6.51
N GLU A 183 -10.33 12.51 6.79
CA GLU A 183 -11.35 11.52 7.11
C GLU A 183 -11.66 10.62 5.90
N ILE A 184 -11.88 11.20 4.73
CA ILE A 184 -12.19 10.43 3.52
C ILE A 184 -11.04 9.49 3.17
N ASN A 185 -9.79 9.95 3.25
CA ASN A 185 -8.64 9.10 2.98
C ASN A 185 -8.39 8.05 4.07
N ALA A 186 -8.64 8.36 5.34
CA ALA A 186 -8.63 7.35 6.39
C ALA A 186 -9.69 6.26 6.12
N ALA A 187 -10.88 6.64 5.66
CA ALA A 187 -11.92 5.70 5.25
C ALA A 187 -11.46 4.86 4.05
N ILE A 188 -11.00 5.46 2.95
CA ILE A 188 -10.51 4.76 1.74
C ILE A 188 -9.41 3.75 2.11
N ALA A 189 -8.44 4.16 2.93
CA ALA A 189 -7.33 3.32 3.36
C ALA A 189 -7.79 2.07 4.13
N SER A 190 -8.90 2.17 4.88
CA SER A 190 -9.46 1.07 5.69
C SER A 190 -10.16 -0.03 4.89
N TYR A 191 -10.50 0.21 3.62
CA TYR A 191 -11.14 -0.80 2.79
C TYR A 191 -10.09 -1.78 2.24
N PRO A 192 -10.37 -3.09 2.26
CA PRO A 192 -9.54 -4.06 1.56
C PRO A 192 -9.39 -3.68 0.09
N LYS A 193 -8.16 -3.79 -0.42
CA LYS A 193 -7.80 -3.42 -1.78
C LYS A 193 -8.37 -4.44 -2.78
N SER A 194 -9.64 -4.25 -3.15
CA SER A 194 -10.35 -5.05 -4.14
C SER A 194 -11.11 -4.15 -5.11
N PHE A 195 -11.34 -4.62 -6.34
CA PHE A 195 -12.09 -3.86 -7.35
C PHE A 195 -13.47 -3.47 -6.83
N GLU A 196 -14.15 -4.41 -6.16
CA GLU A 196 -15.50 -4.20 -5.65
C GLU A 196 -15.57 -3.13 -4.55
N ASN A 197 -14.60 -3.13 -3.64
CA ASN A 197 -14.53 -2.10 -2.60
C ASN A 197 -14.23 -0.71 -3.20
N PHE A 198 -13.31 -0.63 -4.16
CA PHE A 198 -12.98 0.63 -4.82
C PHE A 198 -14.11 1.12 -5.74
N ARG A 199 -14.85 0.20 -6.37
CA ARG A 199 -16.10 0.51 -7.09
C ARG A 199 -17.19 1.03 -6.16
N HIS A 200 -17.29 0.48 -4.95
CA HIS A 200 -18.20 0.98 -3.92
C HIS A 200 -17.81 2.40 -3.46
N LEU A 201 -16.52 2.65 -3.22
CA LEU A 201 -15.99 3.97 -2.84
C LEU A 201 -16.18 4.99 -3.96
N ASP A 202 -15.85 4.65 -5.21
CA ASP A 202 -16.07 5.50 -6.39
C ASP A 202 -17.53 5.93 -6.52
N ARG A 203 -18.48 5.01 -6.30
CA ARG A 203 -19.92 5.35 -6.30
C ARG A 203 -20.27 6.35 -5.19
N ARG A 204 -19.72 6.18 -3.99
CA ARG A 204 -20.00 7.07 -2.83
C ARG A 204 -19.32 8.44 -2.96
N LEU A 205 -18.25 8.53 -3.75
CA LEU A 205 -17.49 9.76 -4.01
C LEU A 205 -17.79 10.38 -5.39
N ARG A 206 -18.70 9.79 -6.19
CA ARG A 206 -18.95 10.17 -7.59
C ARG A 206 -19.23 11.66 -7.80
N ARG A 207 -19.93 12.30 -6.87
CA ARG A 207 -20.32 13.72 -6.95
C ARG A 207 -19.29 14.67 -6.35
N ALA A 208 -18.26 14.14 -5.70
CA ALA A 208 -17.18 14.93 -5.13
C ALA A 208 -16.07 15.16 -6.19
N PRO A 209 -15.33 16.28 -6.12
CA PRO A 209 -15.44 17.34 -5.11
C PRO A 209 -16.53 18.39 -5.41
N GLN A 210 -17.29 18.26 -6.51
CA GLN A 210 -18.31 19.27 -6.88
C GLN A 210 -19.44 19.40 -5.84
N HIS A 211 -19.70 18.33 -5.07
CA HIS A 211 -20.63 18.30 -3.96
C HIS A 211 -19.94 17.78 -2.70
N ALA A 212 -20.54 18.08 -1.54
CA ALA A 212 -20.10 17.55 -0.26
C ALA A 212 -19.95 16.01 -0.32
N PRO A 213 -18.86 15.47 0.26
CA PRO A 213 -18.63 14.03 0.26
C PRO A 213 -19.69 13.30 1.08
N SER A 214 -19.77 11.99 0.88
CA SER A 214 -20.69 11.12 1.63
C SER A 214 -20.51 11.31 3.14
N LYS A 215 -21.55 11.85 3.83
CA LYS A 215 -21.54 12.06 5.30
C LYS A 215 -21.15 10.80 6.07
N SER A 216 -21.59 9.63 5.61
CA SER A 216 -21.21 8.36 6.23
C SER A 216 -19.73 8.01 6.02
N LEU A 217 -19.11 8.33 4.88
CA LEU A 217 -17.65 8.12 4.70
C LEU A 217 -16.85 9.03 5.62
N VAL A 218 -17.26 10.30 5.73
CA VAL A 218 -16.60 11.25 6.65
C VAL A 218 -16.63 10.71 8.08
N GLN A 219 -17.75 10.14 8.52
CA GLN A 219 -17.87 9.58 9.86
C GLN A 219 -17.10 8.28 10.07
N GLU A 220 -17.05 7.40 9.06
CA GLU A 220 -16.17 6.24 9.08
C GLU A 220 -14.71 6.67 9.27
N GLY A 221 -14.28 7.68 8.51
CA GLY A 221 -12.95 8.29 8.61
C GLY A 221 -12.67 8.92 9.97
N ALA A 222 -13.57 9.75 10.48
CA ALA A 222 -13.44 10.39 11.78
C ALA A 222 -13.32 9.36 12.91
N ALA A 223 -14.08 8.26 12.86
CA ALA A 223 -13.99 7.17 13.83
C ALA A 223 -12.63 6.46 13.79
N ILE A 224 -12.07 6.27 12.59
CA ILE A 224 -10.72 5.70 12.38
C ILE A 224 -9.66 6.64 12.94
N LEU A 225 -9.72 7.93 12.62
CA LEU A 225 -8.76 8.94 13.12
C LEU A 225 -8.81 9.04 14.65
N ALA A 226 -10.00 9.00 15.24
CA ALA A 226 -10.17 8.97 16.69
C ALA A 226 -9.54 7.72 17.33
N GLU A 227 -9.62 6.57 16.67
CA GLU A 227 -8.96 5.34 17.12
C GLU A 227 -7.43 5.42 16.99
N ARG A 228 -6.91 5.92 15.86
CA ARG A 228 -5.46 6.14 15.66
C ARG A 228 -4.90 7.07 16.71
N LYS A 229 -5.61 8.14 17.08
CA LYS A 229 -5.20 9.06 18.14
C LYS A 229 -5.05 8.39 19.51
N LYS A 230 -5.86 7.37 19.82
CA LYS A 230 -5.69 6.57 21.05
C LYS A 230 -4.44 5.70 20.97
N LEU A 231 -4.16 5.10 19.81
CA LEU A 231 -2.94 4.33 19.60
C LEU A 231 -1.68 5.19 19.71
N VAL A 232 -1.71 6.40 19.15
CA VAL A 232 -0.64 7.40 19.32
C VAL A 232 -0.46 7.74 20.80
N ALA A 233 -1.54 8.06 21.51
CA ALA A 233 -1.45 8.38 22.94
C ALA A 233 -0.89 7.22 23.77
N ALA A 234 -1.28 5.98 23.46
CA ALA A 234 -0.74 4.78 24.10
C ALA A 234 0.75 4.58 23.78
N ALA A 235 1.16 4.74 22.52
CA ALA A 235 2.56 4.63 22.12
C ALA A 235 3.44 5.72 22.76
N VAL A 236 2.94 6.95 22.86
CA VAL A 236 3.60 8.04 23.56
C VAL A 236 3.74 7.73 25.05
N SER A 237 2.69 7.23 25.68
CA SER A 237 2.71 6.86 27.10
C SER A 237 3.60 5.64 27.40
N GLY A 238 3.81 4.77 26.42
CA GLY A 238 4.71 3.61 26.51
C GLY A 238 6.12 3.91 26.04
N ALA A 239 6.43 5.15 25.66
CA ALA A 239 7.75 5.53 25.21
C ALA A 239 8.75 5.44 26.37
N VAL A 240 9.96 5.02 26.03
CA VAL A 240 11.07 4.83 26.96
C VAL A 240 12.15 5.86 26.69
N GLU A 241 12.82 6.32 27.73
CA GLU A 241 13.97 7.21 27.58
C GLU A 241 15.22 6.39 27.28
N VAL A 242 15.97 6.81 26.26
CA VAL A 242 17.13 6.09 25.74
C VAL A 242 18.26 7.05 25.44
N GLU A 243 19.48 6.54 25.45
CA GLU A 243 20.63 7.25 24.91
C GLU A 243 20.97 6.71 23.53
N LEU A 244 21.00 7.59 22.52
CA LEU A 244 21.37 7.25 21.15
C LEU A 244 22.26 8.35 20.59
N ALA A 245 23.47 7.98 20.15
CA ALA A 245 24.47 8.90 19.59
C ALA A 245 24.74 10.11 20.51
N GLY A 246 24.85 9.89 21.82
CA GLY A 246 25.11 10.94 22.82
C GLY A 246 23.89 11.82 23.17
N HIS A 247 22.71 11.54 22.61
CA HIS A 247 21.48 12.27 22.91
C HIS A 247 20.53 11.45 23.78
N ARG A 248 19.99 12.08 24.83
CA ARG A 248 18.87 11.55 25.61
C ARG A 248 17.54 11.87 24.94
N VAL A 249 16.90 10.84 24.39
CA VAL A 249 15.69 10.96 23.56
C VAL A 249 14.61 9.96 23.98
N LEU A 250 13.41 10.13 23.44
CA LEU A 250 12.30 9.19 23.64
C LEU A 250 12.21 8.22 22.49
N ALA A 251 12.14 6.93 22.82
CA ALA A 251 11.94 5.84 21.89
C ALA A 251 10.58 5.17 22.10
N ALA A 252 9.82 4.93 21.04
CA ALA A 252 8.57 4.20 21.10
C ALA A 252 8.56 3.04 20.10
N ASN A 253 8.06 1.90 20.55
CA ASN A 253 7.80 0.79 19.66
C ASN A 253 6.56 1.09 18.82
N VAL A 254 6.68 1.15 17.49
CA VAL A 254 5.56 1.51 16.60
C VAL A 254 5.60 0.71 15.30
N ASN A 255 4.63 -0.19 15.10
CA ASN A 255 4.51 -1.03 13.90
C ASN A 255 3.66 -0.41 12.76
N GLY A 256 3.02 0.74 13.03
CA GLY A 256 2.05 1.38 12.12
C GLY A 256 2.59 2.63 11.43
N LYS A 257 2.71 2.65 10.10
CA LYS A 257 3.06 3.87 9.34
C LYS A 257 2.07 5.02 9.63
N GLU A 258 0.81 4.67 9.89
CA GLU A 258 -0.30 5.59 10.09
C GLU A 258 -0.29 6.31 11.43
N ILE A 259 0.45 5.79 12.41
CA ILE A 259 0.60 6.40 13.73
C ILE A 259 2.05 6.81 14.01
N SER A 260 3.02 6.31 13.24
CA SER A 260 4.45 6.55 13.43
C SER A 260 4.80 8.03 13.38
N ASN A 261 4.32 8.77 12.39
CA ASN A 261 4.64 10.20 12.26
C ASN A 261 4.06 11.03 13.42
N ASP A 262 2.78 10.81 13.74
CA ASP A 262 2.12 11.53 14.83
C ASP A 262 2.73 11.20 16.20
N THR A 263 3.11 9.94 16.41
CA THR A 263 3.83 9.51 17.62
C THR A 263 5.20 10.18 17.70
N ALA A 264 5.95 10.16 16.59
CA ALA A 264 7.28 10.74 16.55
C ALA A 264 7.27 12.25 16.79
N HIS A 265 6.35 12.97 16.13
CA HIS A 265 6.21 14.40 16.36
C HIS A 265 5.82 14.71 17.81
N ALA A 266 4.96 13.91 18.44
CA ALA A 266 4.63 14.09 19.85
C ALA A 266 5.82 13.85 20.79
N LEU A 267 6.70 12.91 20.45
CA LEU A 267 7.88 12.55 21.26
C LEU A 267 9.10 13.46 21.04
N ALA A 268 9.19 14.13 19.89
CA ALA A 268 10.33 14.99 19.55
C ALA A 268 10.30 16.35 20.27
N LYS A 269 9.14 16.78 20.79
CA LYS A 269 8.96 18.08 21.42
C LYS A 269 9.94 18.31 22.58
N GLY A 270 10.71 19.39 22.50
CA GLY A 270 11.69 19.76 23.53
C GLY A 270 12.88 18.78 23.62
N ARG A 271 13.13 17.97 22.58
CA ARG A 271 14.23 17.02 22.50
C ARG A 271 14.95 17.18 21.16
N ALA A 272 16.20 16.73 21.11
CA ALA A 272 16.97 16.74 19.86
C ALA A 272 16.24 16.01 18.73
N PHE A 273 15.65 14.85 19.05
CA PHE A 273 14.81 14.05 18.15
C PHE A 273 14.03 13.00 18.94
N SER A 274 13.27 12.17 18.23
CA SER A 274 12.55 11.00 18.73
C SER A 274 12.87 9.75 17.89
N VAL A 275 12.70 8.57 18.49
CA VAL A 275 13.06 7.27 17.88
C VAL A 275 11.86 6.34 17.80
N MET A 276 11.35 6.08 16.60
CA MET A 276 10.36 5.02 16.41
C MET A 276 11.09 3.75 16.02
N TRP A 277 10.78 2.63 16.66
CA TRP A 277 11.43 1.37 16.36
C TRP A 277 10.46 0.20 16.23
N LEU A 278 10.86 -0.80 15.44
CA LEU A 278 10.17 -2.07 15.30
C LEU A 278 11.17 -3.17 14.94
N GLN A 279 10.85 -4.41 15.28
CA GLN A 279 11.60 -5.57 14.81
C GLN A 279 11.03 -6.08 13.48
N GLU A 280 11.90 -6.30 12.50
CA GLU A 280 11.58 -6.89 11.20
C GLU A 280 11.59 -8.43 11.30
N PRO A 281 10.98 -9.17 10.34
CA PRO A 281 10.92 -10.64 10.37
C PRO A 281 12.28 -11.35 10.38
N ASP A 282 13.34 -10.69 9.92
CA ASP A 282 14.70 -11.21 9.97
C ASP A 282 15.39 -10.99 11.32
N GLY A 283 14.67 -10.44 12.30
CA GLY A 283 15.15 -10.19 13.66
C GLY A 283 15.78 -8.82 13.86
N ARG A 284 16.14 -8.12 12.77
CA ARG A 284 16.80 -6.82 12.85
C ARG A 284 15.83 -5.75 13.37
N ILE A 285 16.38 -4.75 14.05
CA ILE A 285 15.65 -3.61 14.56
C ILE A 285 15.75 -2.48 13.55
N LYS A 286 14.59 -2.03 13.06
CA LYS A 286 14.48 -0.86 12.21
C LYS A 286 14.17 0.36 13.06
N LEU A 287 14.96 1.41 12.90
CA LEU A 287 14.81 2.68 13.58
C LEU A 287 14.42 3.78 12.60
N SER A 288 13.48 4.63 13.00
CA SER A 288 13.03 5.82 12.28
C SER A 288 13.15 7.02 13.21
N LEU A 289 14.04 7.94 12.87
CA LEU A 289 14.33 9.14 13.62
C LEU A 289 13.49 10.31 13.09
N ARG A 290 12.94 11.13 14.00
CA ARG A 290 12.27 12.39 13.64
C ARG A 290 12.69 13.51 14.56
N SER A 291 13.03 14.66 13.99
CA SER A 291 13.30 15.90 14.73
C SER A 291 12.34 17.00 14.30
N GLU A 292 12.20 18.04 15.14
CA GLU A 292 11.48 19.26 14.76
C GLU A 292 12.30 20.01 13.71
N LYS A 293 11.60 20.71 12.80
CA LYS A 293 12.26 21.47 11.72
C LYS A 293 13.15 22.57 12.27
N ASP A 294 12.68 23.23 13.33
CA ASP A 294 13.36 24.33 14.00
C ASP A 294 13.85 23.83 15.37
N GLY A 295 15.15 23.94 15.64
CA GLY A 295 15.76 23.53 16.91
C GLY A 295 15.98 22.02 17.11
N GLY A 296 15.58 21.18 16.16
CA GLY A 296 15.87 19.75 16.16
C GLY A 296 17.28 19.43 15.63
N ALA A 297 17.81 18.27 16.01
CA ALA A 297 19.08 17.76 15.48
C ALA A 297 18.93 17.27 14.03
N ASP A 298 20.03 17.30 13.26
CA ASP A 298 20.12 16.63 11.97
C ASP A 298 20.17 15.11 12.15
N VAL A 299 19.01 14.47 12.05
CA VAL A 299 18.90 13.02 12.22
C VAL A 299 19.48 12.23 11.04
N SER A 300 19.72 12.87 9.89
CA SER A 300 20.36 12.21 8.75
C SER A 300 21.85 11.96 9.02
N ALA A 301 22.52 12.89 9.68
CA ALA A 301 23.91 12.73 10.13
C ALA A 301 24.03 11.58 11.14
N ILE A 302 23.11 11.52 12.12
CA ILE A 302 23.02 10.43 13.10
C ILE A 302 22.81 9.08 12.40
N ALA A 303 21.85 9.00 11.47
CA ALA A 303 21.57 7.76 10.76
C ALA A 303 22.75 7.27 9.91
N LYS A 304 23.48 8.17 9.26
CA LYS A 304 24.66 7.82 8.43
C LYS A 304 25.82 7.23 9.20
N ALA A 305 25.86 7.40 10.53
CA ALA A 305 26.84 6.73 11.39
C ALA A 305 26.59 5.21 11.50
N PHE A 306 25.41 4.73 11.10
CA PHE A 306 25.06 3.32 11.08
C PHE A 306 25.08 2.76 9.65
N PRO A 307 25.56 1.51 9.44
CA PRO A 307 25.58 0.89 8.12
C PRO A 307 24.22 0.92 7.42
N GLY A 308 24.19 1.42 6.18
CA GLY A 308 22.97 1.55 5.37
C GLY A 308 21.98 2.61 5.87
N GLY A 309 22.33 3.40 6.88
CA GLY A 309 21.48 4.47 7.41
C GLY A 309 21.51 5.74 6.55
N GLY A 310 20.40 6.48 6.58
CA GLY A 310 20.28 7.72 5.82
C GLY A 310 18.89 8.35 5.87
N GLY A 311 18.72 9.44 5.13
CA GLY A 311 17.46 10.16 5.01
C GLY A 311 17.66 11.67 4.92
N HIS A 312 16.65 12.41 5.38
CA HIS A 312 16.63 13.87 5.42
C HIS A 312 16.91 14.40 6.82
N PRO A 313 17.31 15.68 6.96
CA PRO A 313 17.70 16.25 8.26
C PRO A 313 16.69 16.09 9.38
N ASN A 314 15.38 16.05 9.07
CA ASN A 314 14.32 15.87 10.06
C ASN A 314 13.63 14.50 10.03
N ALA A 315 14.02 13.63 9.10
CA ALA A 315 13.44 12.29 8.94
C ALA A 315 14.44 11.34 8.31
N ALA A 316 15.04 10.49 9.14
CA ALA A 316 16.03 9.51 8.73
C ALA A 316 15.76 8.17 9.40
N GLY A 317 16.52 7.14 9.03
CA GLY A 317 16.41 5.82 9.64
C GLY A 317 17.60 4.93 9.30
N PHE A 318 17.72 3.86 10.06
CA PHE A 318 18.76 2.84 9.91
C PHE A 318 18.28 1.53 10.53
N THR A 319 19.01 0.44 10.31
CA THR A 319 18.66 -0.90 10.79
C THR A 319 19.86 -1.52 11.50
N THR A 320 19.63 -2.24 12.60
CA THR A 320 20.67 -2.87 13.45
C THR A 320 20.29 -4.29 13.86
N ASP A 321 21.26 -5.13 14.26
CA ASP A 321 20.99 -6.52 14.66
C ASP A 321 20.37 -6.67 16.06
N GLY A 322 20.36 -5.59 16.83
CA GLY A 322 19.73 -5.50 18.15
C GLY A 322 19.36 -4.05 18.48
N LEU A 323 18.80 -3.82 19.67
CA LEU A 323 18.51 -2.45 20.13
C LEU A 323 19.83 -1.69 20.28
N PRO A 324 20.06 -0.59 19.54
CA PRO A 324 21.33 0.15 19.58
C PRO A 324 21.38 1.14 20.75
N PHE A 325 20.53 0.95 21.74
CA PHE A 325 20.39 1.83 22.89
C PHE A 325 20.03 1.03 24.14
N ALA A 326 20.48 1.53 25.29
CA ALA A 326 20.01 1.07 26.59
C ALA A 326 18.74 1.87 26.97
N VAL A 327 17.77 1.19 27.58
CA VAL A 327 16.63 1.85 28.22
C VAL A 327 17.08 2.39 29.57
N LEU A 328 16.97 3.70 29.77
CA LEU A 328 17.41 4.35 31.00
C LEU A 328 16.45 4.03 32.16
N SER A 329 17.02 3.67 33.32
CA SER A 329 16.26 3.47 34.57
C SER A 329 15.75 4.81 35.10
N GLY A 330 14.46 4.89 35.43
CA GLY A 330 13.83 6.09 36.01
C GLY A 330 13.24 7.10 35.01
N GLY A 331 13.27 6.82 33.70
CA GLY A 331 12.64 7.68 32.70
C GLY A 331 11.14 7.87 32.97
N LYS A 332 10.71 9.10 33.24
CA LYS A 332 9.28 9.43 33.29
C LYS A 332 8.71 9.26 31.90
N ALA A 333 7.75 8.35 31.74
CA ALA A 333 6.95 8.28 30.53
C ALA A 333 6.36 9.68 30.24
N PRO A 334 6.33 10.12 28.96
CA PRO A 334 5.69 11.38 28.60
C PRO A 334 4.27 11.43 29.14
N THR A 335 3.86 12.59 29.68
CA THR A 335 2.49 12.75 30.17
C THR A 335 1.52 12.54 29.02
N ALA A 336 0.77 11.43 29.07
CA ALA A 336 -0.28 11.16 28.10
C ALA A 336 -1.32 12.30 28.10
N PRO A 337 -1.97 12.59 26.96
CA PRO A 337 -3.05 13.57 26.93
C PRO A 337 -4.12 13.23 27.98
N SER A 338 -4.61 14.25 28.70
CA SER A 338 -5.52 14.07 29.83
C SER A 338 -6.77 13.26 29.47
N LYS A 339 -7.37 12.57 30.46
CA LYS A 339 -8.66 11.86 30.29
C LYS A 339 -9.73 12.75 29.66
N ALA A 340 -9.74 14.06 29.99
CA ALA A 340 -10.65 15.04 29.41
C ALA A 340 -10.36 15.34 27.92
N ALA A 341 -9.09 15.43 27.53
CA ALA A 341 -8.69 15.56 26.13
C ALA A 341 -9.10 14.31 25.31
N ILE A 342 -8.90 13.12 25.87
CA ILE A 342 -9.35 11.84 25.30
C ILE A 342 -10.88 11.78 25.20
N ALA A 343 -11.61 12.26 26.21
CA ALA A 343 -13.07 12.30 26.23
C ALA A 343 -13.68 13.27 25.19
N ARG A 344 -13.02 14.41 24.92
CA ARG A 344 -13.45 15.33 23.85
C ARG A 344 -13.32 14.72 22.45
N ILE A 345 -12.29 13.90 22.23
CA ILE A 345 -12.13 13.13 20.97
C ILE A 345 -13.18 12.02 20.86
N ARG A 346 -13.66 11.49 22.00
CA ARG A 346 -14.63 10.38 22.08
C ARG A 346 -16.07 10.78 21.74
N ARG A 347 -16.44 12.06 21.71
CA ARG A 347 -17.80 12.50 21.41
C ARG A 347 -17.92 12.87 19.92
N PRO A 348 -18.23 11.91 19.02
CA PRO A 348 -18.79 12.31 17.75
C PRO A 348 -20.10 13.08 18.01
N PRO A 349 -20.47 14.05 17.15
CA PRO A 349 -21.79 14.69 17.23
C PRO A 349 -22.89 13.62 17.24
N ALA A 350 -24.04 13.89 17.86
CA ALA A 350 -25.13 12.92 17.99
C ALA A 350 -25.41 12.21 16.64
N LEU A 351 -25.10 10.91 16.56
CA LEU A 351 -25.17 10.13 15.33
C LEU A 351 -26.47 9.33 15.29
N SER A 352 -27.10 9.27 14.12
CA SER A 352 -28.17 8.30 13.90
C SER A 352 -27.66 6.86 14.04
N ARG A 353 -28.54 5.91 14.39
CA ARG A 353 -28.18 4.49 14.57
C ARG A 353 -27.44 3.90 13.37
N LYS A 354 -27.86 4.26 12.14
CA LYS A 354 -27.22 3.81 10.90
C LYS A 354 -25.79 4.31 10.77
N LEU A 355 -25.55 5.57 11.14
CA LEU A 355 -24.22 6.18 11.11
C LEU A 355 -23.29 5.58 12.17
N ALA A 356 -23.81 5.32 13.38
CA ALA A 356 -23.07 4.61 14.43
C ALA A 356 -22.66 3.19 13.99
N LYS A 357 -23.53 2.47 13.27
CA LYS A 357 -23.21 1.15 12.70
C LYS A 357 -22.01 1.22 11.73
N HIS A 358 -21.97 2.22 10.85
CA HIS A 358 -20.84 2.39 9.92
C HIS A 358 -19.54 2.71 10.66
N ALA A 359 -19.56 3.60 11.65
CA ALA A 359 -18.39 3.93 12.47
C ALA A 359 -17.84 2.69 13.20
N ARG A 360 -18.69 1.86 13.81
CA ARG A 360 -18.26 0.60 14.46
C ARG A 360 -17.63 -0.36 13.45
N ALA A 361 -18.24 -0.51 12.27
CA ALA A 361 -17.68 -1.34 11.21
C ALA A 361 -16.32 -0.82 10.72
N ALA A 362 -16.16 0.49 10.59
CA ALA A 362 -14.89 1.12 10.21
C ALA A 362 -13.78 0.87 11.24
N ILE A 363 -14.07 1.05 12.54
CA ILE A 363 -13.12 0.74 13.63
C ILE A 363 -12.73 -0.74 13.59
N LYS A 364 -13.70 -1.65 13.39
CA LYS A 364 -13.41 -3.09 13.29
C LYS A 364 -12.47 -3.39 12.12
N ARG A 365 -12.71 -2.80 10.94
CA ARG A 365 -11.84 -2.96 9.77
C ARG A 365 -10.44 -2.42 10.02
N GLU A 366 -10.32 -1.22 10.60
CA GLU A 366 -9.02 -0.62 10.87
C GLU A 366 -8.22 -1.45 11.87
N ARG A 367 -8.83 -1.91 12.96
CA ARG A 367 -8.16 -2.80 13.93
C ARG A 367 -7.70 -4.10 13.28
N ALA A 368 -8.55 -4.73 12.46
CA ALA A 368 -8.15 -5.94 11.73
C ALA A 368 -6.97 -5.67 10.80
N ARG A 369 -6.99 -4.56 10.05
CA ARG A 369 -5.90 -4.14 9.16
C ARG A 369 -4.59 -3.94 9.91
N LEU A 370 -4.63 -3.25 11.05
CA LEU A 370 -3.44 -3.02 11.87
C LEU A 370 -2.92 -4.33 12.46
N VAL A 371 -3.79 -5.23 12.92
CA VAL A 371 -3.38 -6.56 13.41
C VAL A 371 -2.68 -7.37 12.30
N GLU A 372 -3.22 -7.40 11.08
CA GLU A 372 -2.55 -8.08 9.94
C GLU A 372 -1.24 -7.41 9.53
N GLN A 373 -1.13 -6.09 9.70
CA GLN A 373 0.10 -5.36 9.43
C GLN A 373 1.19 -5.71 10.44
N VAL A 374 0.85 -5.76 11.73
CA VAL A 374 1.79 -6.20 12.76
C VAL A 374 2.15 -7.67 12.57
N ALA A 375 1.17 -8.55 12.34
CA ALA A 375 1.38 -9.99 12.18
C ALA A 375 2.33 -10.35 11.02
N ARG A 376 2.42 -9.51 9.97
CA ARG A 376 3.39 -9.68 8.88
C ARG A 376 4.85 -9.47 9.30
N GLY A 377 5.08 -8.79 10.43
CA GLY A 377 6.39 -8.64 11.06
C GLY A 377 6.82 -9.87 11.86
N ALA A 378 5.99 -10.92 11.94
CA ALA A 378 6.28 -12.08 12.77
C ALA A 378 7.36 -12.97 12.16
N TYR A 379 8.15 -13.60 13.02
CA TYR A 379 9.17 -14.57 12.65
C TYR A 379 8.96 -15.90 13.37
N ALA A 380 9.47 -16.98 12.77
CA ALA A 380 9.35 -18.32 13.31
C ALA A 380 10.28 -18.53 14.51
N ARG A 381 9.81 -19.26 15.51
CA ARG A 381 10.59 -19.69 16.68
C ARG A 381 10.23 -21.12 17.06
N VAL A 382 11.20 -21.85 17.59
CA VAL A 382 11.01 -23.20 18.13
C VAL A 382 11.33 -23.17 19.63
N GLU A 383 10.43 -23.72 20.44
CA GLU A 383 10.61 -23.92 21.88
C GLU A 383 10.34 -25.40 22.19
N GLY A 384 11.41 -26.18 22.40
CA GLY A 384 11.29 -27.64 22.52
C GLY A 384 10.73 -28.26 21.24
N ASN A 385 9.60 -28.95 21.34
CA ASN A 385 8.88 -29.54 20.19
C ASN A 385 7.78 -28.62 19.61
N LYS A 386 7.62 -27.40 20.13
CA LYS A 386 6.57 -26.47 19.71
C LYS A 386 7.10 -25.46 18.71
N ARG A 387 6.34 -25.24 17.65
CA ARG A 387 6.57 -24.19 16.66
C ARG A 387 5.73 -22.98 17.01
N GLY A 388 6.33 -21.80 17.02
CA GLY A 388 5.65 -20.56 17.35
C GLY A 388 5.99 -19.41 16.42
N LEU A 389 5.17 -18.37 16.50
CA LEU A 389 5.42 -17.09 15.84
C LEU A 389 5.67 -16.00 16.87
N VAL A 390 6.74 -15.25 16.70
CA VAL A 390 7.11 -14.14 17.58
C VAL A 390 6.99 -12.84 16.82
N VAL A 391 6.44 -11.81 17.44
CA VAL A 391 6.40 -10.46 16.86
C VAL A 391 6.56 -9.39 17.92
N ASN A 392 7.25 -8.33 17.56
CA ASN A 392 7.32 -7.13 18.38
C ASN A 392 6.07 -6.26 18.14
N ALA A 393 5.33 -5.87 19.19
CA ALA A 393 4.18 -4.98 19.04
C ALA A 393 3.86 -4.19 20.31
N SER A 394 3.62 -2.88 20.16
CA SER A 394 3.29 -1.98 21.28
C SER A 394 1.81 -1.84 21.61
N ALA A 395 0.93 -2.36 20.76
CA ALA A 395 -0.50 -2.23 20.94
C ALA A 395 -1.25 -3.45 20.39
N MET A 396 -2.45 -3.68 20.92
CA MET A 396 -3.32 -4.78 20.52
C MET A 396 -2.63 -6.15 20.66
N THR A 397 -1.74 -6.32 21.64
CA THR A 397 -0.89 -7.51 21.83
C THR A 397 -1.72 -8.78 21.88
N ASP A 398 -2.82 -8.81 22.63
CA ASP A 398 -3.75 -9.94 22.69
C ASP A 398 -4.35 -10.30 21.33
N ALA A 399 -4.79 -9.31 20.56
CA ALA A 399 -5.43 -9.53 19.27
C ALA A 399 -4.42 -10.04 18.24
N VAL A 400 -3.20 -9.52 18.28
CA VAL A 400 -2.06 -9.97 17.45
C VAL A 400 -1.67 -11.40 17.82
N ALA A 401 -1.48 -11.69 19.12
CA ALA A 401 -1.13 -13.03 19.60
C ALA A 401 -2.18 -14.07 19.18
N ARG A 402 -3.48 -13.76 19.38
CA ARG A 402 -4.58 -14.64 18.96
C ARG A 402 -4.64 -14.83 17.44
N ARG A 403 -4.29 -13.81 16.65
CA ARG A 403 -4.27 -13.93 15.18
C ARG A 403 -3.13 -14.83 14.70
N LEU A 404 -1.95 -14.67 15.29
CA LEU A 404 -0.78 -15.47 14.96
C LEU A 404 -0.96 -16.94 15.37
N ALA A 405 -1.49 -17.20 16.56
CA ALA A 405 -1.75 -18.56 17.07
C ALA A 405 -2.83 -19.34 16.28
N ARG A 406 -3.57 -18.67 15.38
CA ARG A 406 -4.49 -19.33 14.43
C ARG A 406 -3.84 -19.68 13.09
N SER A 407 -2.57 -19.37 12.91
CA SER A 407 -1.86 -19.72 11.68
C SER A 407 -1.58 -21.22 11.67
N GLU A 408 -1.58 -21.81 10.47
CA GLU A 408 -1.38 -23.24 10.30
C GLU A 408 -0.01 -23.67 10.85
N GLY A 409 0.00 -24.78 11.61
CA GLY A 409 1.24 -25.35 12.17
C GLY A 409 1.87 -24.56 13.32
N VAL A 410 1.16 -23.59 13.90
CA VAL A 410 1.62 -22.75 15.02
C VAL A 410 1.00 -23.23 16.34
N ASP A 411 1.85 -23.68 17.26
CA ASP A 411 1.47 -24.13 18.61
C ASP A 411 1.31 -22.95 19.57
N PHE A 412 2.12 -21.89 19.40
CA PHE A 412 2.03 -20.68 20.22
C PHE A 412 2.37 -19.41 19.44
N ALA A 413 1.87 -18.28 19.94
CA ALA A 413 2.31 -16.96 19.50
C ALA A 413 2.85 -16.17 20.67
N LEU A 414 3.89 -15.38 20.44
CA LEU A 414 4.51 -14.51 21.42
C LEU A 414 4.57 -13.08 20.88
N VAL A 415 3.95 -12.15 21.58
CA VAL A 415 4.04 -10.72 21.28
C VAL A 415 4.85 -10.06 22.37
N TRP A 416 5.78 -9.17 22.01
CA TRP A 416 6.62 -8.52 23.01
C TRP A 416 6.80 -7.02 22.76
N THR A 417 7.00 -6.24 23.83
CA THR A 417 7.33 -4.82 23.77
C THR A 417 8.24 -4.42 24.94
N ALA A 418 9.08 -3.41 24.73
CA ALA A 418 9.84 -2.79 25.81
C ALA A 418 8.91 -2.00 26.74
N LEU A 419 9.26 -1.97 28.02
CA LEU A 419 8.63 -1.18 29.08
C LEU A 419 9.62 -0.16 29.64
N PRO A 420 9.13 0.92 30.28
CA PRO A 420 9.98 1.79 31.10
C PRO A 420 10.77 0.99 32.15
N GLY A 421 12.02 1.37 32.40
CA GLY A 421 12.90 0.69 33.37
C GLY A 421 13.64 -0.54 32.84
N GLY A 422 13.66 -0.77 31.52
CA GLY A 422 14.48 -1.82 30.89
C GLY A 422 13.88 -3.23 30.95
N GLN A 423 12.61 -3.35 31.31
CA GLN A 423 11.88 -4.62 31.29
C GLN A 423 11.12 -4.80 29.98
N PHE A 424 10.63 -6.02 29.73
CA PHE A 424 9.90 -6.37 28.51
C PHE A 424 8.62 -7.13 28.87
N LEU A 425 7.49 -6.66 28.33
CA LEU A 425 6.21 -7.34 28.44
C LEU A 425 6.10 -8.39 27.33
N TYR A 426 5.75 -9.60 27.70
CA TYR A 426 5.46 -10.71 26.80
C TYR A 426 4.00 -11.08 26.93
N THR A 427 3.27 -11.07 25.82
CA THR A 427 1.92 -11.60 25.70
C THR A 427 1.98 -12.89 24.89
N ARG A 428 1.71 -14.03 25.53
CA ARG A 428 1.73 -15.35 24.90
C ARG A 428 0.30 -15.80 24.63
N CYS A 429 0.05 -16.36 23.45
CA CYS A 429 -1.19 -17.08 23.15
C CYS A 429 -0.85 -18.52 22.79
N GLU A 430 -1.36 -19.47 23.57
CA GLU A 430 -1.14 -20.91 23.39
C GLU A 430 -2.42 -21.65 23.75
N ASN A 431 -2.85 -22.60 22.91
CA ASN A 431 -4.12 -23.33 23.07
C ASN A 431 -5.34 -22.40 23.29
N GLY A 432 -5.36 -21.25 22.62
CA GLY A 432 -6.42 -20.24 22.72
C GLY A 432 -6.42 -19.40 24.00
N ARG A 433 -5.56 -19.72 24.97
CA ARG A 433 -5.39 -18.96 26.22
C ARG A 433 -4.31 -17.90 26.03
N VAL A 434 -4.58 -16.69 26.53
CA VAL A 434 -3.62 -15.59 26.53
C VAL A 434 -3.09 -15.39 27.94
N SER A 435 -1.77 -15.32 28.08
CA SER A 435 -1.07 -14.98 29.32
C SER A 435 -0.11 -13.83 29.07
N ALA A 436 0.29 -13.15 30.15
CA ALA A 436 1.28 -12.09 30.10
C ALA A 436 2.31 -12.24 31.21
N GLU A 437 3.58 -11.96 30.89
CA GLU A 437 4.70 -12.00 31.83
C GLU A 437 5.69 -10.87 31.53
N ILE A 438 6.46 -10.45 32.54
CA ILE A 438 7.52 -9.45 32.40
C ILE A 438 8.87 -10.14 32.53
N LYS A 439 9.80 -9.89 31.61
CA LYS A 439 11.19 -10.39 31.67
C LYS A 439 12.20 -9.27 31.55
N GLY A 440 13.43 -9.53 31.99
CA GLY A 440 14.54 -8.57 31.95
C GLY A 440 15.28 -8.48 30.62
N GLN A 441 14.96 -9.33 29.64
CA GLN A 441 15.62 -9.35 28.33
C GLN A 441 14.57 -9.46 27.22
N PRO A 442 14.85 -8.93 26.01
CA PRO A 442 14.02 -9.15 24.82
C PRO A 442 14.14 -10.61 24.32
N PRO A 443 13.21 -11.09 23.47
CA PRO A 443 13.33 -12.43 22.94
C PRO A 443 14.56 -12.52 22.04
N ALA A 444 15.22 -13.69 22.07
CA ALA A 444 16.19 -14.04 21.05
C ALA A 444 15.60 -13.84 19.64
N GLY A 445 16.44 -13.35 18.72
CA GLY A 445 16.10 -13.21 17.31
C GLY A 445 15.72 -14.54 16.66
N PRO A 446 15.26 -14.53 15.40
CA PRO A 446 15.02 -15.75 14.65
C PRO A 446 16.29 -16.61 14.64
N ALA A 447 16.11 -17.92 14.76
CA ALA A 447 17.21 -18.85 14.51
C ALA A 447 17.73 -18.62 13.07
N PRO A 448 19.05 -18.78 12.81
CA PRO A 448 19.56 -18.73 11.45
C PRO A 448 18.74 -19.70 10.59
N GLN A 449 18.25 -19.22 9.44
CA GLN A 449 17.58 -20.11 8.49
C GLN A 449 18.59 -21.19 8.08
N LYS A 450 18.33 -22.43 8.49
CA LYS A 450 19.06 -23.60 8.00
C LYS A 450 18.47 -24.05 6.67
#